data_AF-A0A7K1B5J0-F1
#
_entry.id   AF-A0A7K1B5J0-F1
#
_cell.length_a   1.000
_cell.length_b   1.000
_cell.length_c   1.000
_cell.angle_alpha   90.00
_cell.angle_beta   90.00
_cell.angle_gamma   90.00
#
_symmetry.space_group_name_H-M   'P 1'
#
loop_
_entity.id
_entity.type
_entity.pdbx_description
1 polymer ?
#
loop_
_entity_poly.entity_id
_entity_poly.type
_entity_poly.pdbx_seq_one_letter_code
_entity_poly.pdbx_strand_id
1 'polypeptide(L)'
;MEVGIRELKQQLSSVLDRAAAGEEIVVTERGRPKVRIVSIATTGRLDDGVRDGWITPPTRTGSVGRAARHRSDRRILDVLDDDRGADPAEVLGTGPGDDSRSA
;
A
#
# COMPACT_ATOMS: atom_id res chain seq x y z
N MET A 1 4.76 -21.74 -11.74
CA MET A 1 4.81 -22.68 -12.89
C MET A 1 5.82 -22.20 -13.93
N GLU A 2 6.46 -23.09 -14.70
CA GLU A 2 7.28 -22.71 -15.87
C GLU A 2 6.58 -23.07 -17.18
N VAL A 3 6.59 -22.16 -18.16
CA VAL A 3 5.99 -22.35 -19.49
C VAL A 3 6.97 -21.89 -20.55
N GLY A 4 7.19 -22.70 -21.59
CA GLY A 4 8.04 -22.31 -22.71
C GLY A 4 7.38 -21.25 -23.60
N ILE A 5 8.15 -20.36 -24.23
CA ILE A 5 7.59 -19.30 -25.10
C ILE A 5 6.71 -19.83 -26.24
N ARG A 6 6.97 -21.06 -26.71
CA ARG A 6 6.16 -21.73 -27.73
C ARG A 6 4.83 -22.23 -27.18
N GLU A 7 4.82 -22.71 -25.94
CA GLU A 7 3.62 -23.16 -25.24
C GLU A 7 2.75 -21.97 -24.85
N LEU A 8 3.37 -20.90 -24.33
CA LEU A 8 2.68 -19.64 -24.04
C LEU A 8 1.93 -19.10 -25.26
N LYS A 9 2.54 -19.15 -26.46
CA LYS A 9 1.88 -18.71 -27.70
C LYS A 9 0.68 -19.57 -28.09
N GLN A 10 0.69 -20.87 -27.77
CA GLN A 10 -0.39 -21.80 -28.09
C GLN A 10 -1.54 -21.73 -27.10
N GLN A 11 -1.27 -21.42 -25.83
CA GLN A 11 -2.24 -21.47 -24.74
C GLN A 11 -2.34 -20.15 -23.97
N LEU A 12 -2.13 -19.03 -24.67
CA LEU A 12 -1.99 -17.70 -24.06
C LEU A 12 -3.13 -17.38 -23.09
N SER A 13 -4.39 -17.49 -23.54
CA SER A 13 -5.55 -17.14 -22.70
C SER A 13 -5.58 -17.95 -21.41
N SER A 14 -5.43 -19.28 -21.49
CA SER A 14 -5.44 -20.14 -20.30
C SER A 14 -4.28 -19.82 -19.34
N VAL A 15 -3.11 -19.51 -19.88
CA VAL A 15 -1.95 -19.10 -19.05
C VAL A 15 -2.23 -17.77 -18.36
N LEU A 16 -2.83 -16.80 -19.07
CA LEU A 16 -3.20 -15.50 -18.50
C LEU A 16 -4.32 -15.62 -17.45
N ASP A 17 -5.33 -16.47 -17.67
CA ASP A 17 -6.41 -16.71 -16.70
C ASP A 17 -5.87 -17.26 -15.39
N ARG A 18 -4.91 -18.19 -15.48
CA ARG A 18 -4.23 -18.75 -14.30
C ARG A 18 -3.37 -17.72 -13.59
N ALA A 19 -2.64 -16.90 -14.35
CA ALA A 19 -1.89 -15.80 -13.76
C ALA A 19 -2.82 -14.80 -13.06
N ALA A 20 -3.95 -14.46 -13.68
CA ALA A 20 -4.97 -13.59 -13.10
C ALA A 20 -5.61 -14.16 -11.83
N ALA A 21 -5.74 -15.49 -11.74
CA ALA A 21 -6.17 -16.19 -10.53
C ALA A 21 -5.12 -16.16 -9.38
N GLY A 22 -3.96 -15.55 -9.61
CA GLY A 22 -2.89 -15.36 -8.62
C GLY A 22 -1.73 -16.35 -8.76
N GLU A 23 -1.69 -17.16 -9.82
CA GLU A 23 -0.56 -18.05 -10.05
C GLU A 23 0.64 -17.28 -10.64
N GLU A 24 1.83 -17.49 -10.07
CA GLU A 24 3.08 -16.98 -10.65
C GLU A 24 3.59 -17.91 -11.76
N ILE A 25 3.75 -17.38 -12.97
CA ILE A 25 4.16 -18.14 -14.15
C ILE A 25 5.46 -17.56 -14.73
N VAL A 26 6.51 -18.36 -14.77
CA VAL A 26 7.80 -18.02 -15.38
C VAL A 26 7.80 -18.49 -16.83
N VAL A 27 8.01 -17.56 -17.75
CA VAL A 27 8.12 -17.86 -19.19
C VAL A 27 9.57 -18.06 -19.54
N THR A 28 9.88 -19.17 -20.19
CA THR A 28 11.25 -19.53 -20.58
C THR A 28 11.44 -19.47 -22.10
N GLU A 29 12.66 -19.14 -22.53
CA GLU A 29 13.11 -19.27 -23.90
C GLU A 29 14.34 -20.18 -23.92
N ARG A 30 14.26 -21.32 -24.62
CA ARG A 30 15.32 -22.36 -24.65
C ARG A 30 15.76 -22.79 -23.24
N GLY A 31 14.79 -22.98 -22.34
CA GLY A 31 15.03 -23.40 -20.95
C GLY A 31 15.58 -22.31 -20.03
N ARG A 32 15.75 -21.07 -20.52
CA ARG A 32 16.19 -19.94 -19.69
C ARG A 32 14.99 -19.06 -19.33
N PRO A 33 14.78 -18.74 -18.04
CA PRO A 33 13.79 -17.75 -17.63
C PRO A 33 13.96 -16.43 -18.38
N LYS A 34 12.88 -15.92 -18.97
CA LYS A 34 12.87 -14.68 -19.76
C LYS A 34 12.00 -13.60 -19.12
N VAL A 35 10.77 -13.96 -18.73
CA VAL A 35 9.84 -13.07 -18.04
C VAL A 35 9.04 -13.85 -17.01
N ARG A 36 8.32 -13.12 -16.16
CA ARG A 36 7.36 -13.66 -15.21
C ARG A 36 6.04 -12.95 -15.42
N ILE A 37 4.97 -13.73 -15.50
CA ILE A 37 3.58 -13.27 -15.56
C ILE A 37 3.00 -13.51 -14.17
N VAL A 38 2.49 -12.45 -13.56
CA VAL A 38 1.78 -12.47 -12.28
C VAL A 38 0.44 -11.79 -12.48
N SER A 39 -0.53 -12.04 -11.58
CA SER A 39 -1.69 -11.16 -11.53
C SER A 39 -1.21 -9.74 -11.33
N ILE A 40 -1.88 -8.81 -12.01
CA ILE A 40 -1.85 -7.43 -11.57
C ILE A 40 -2.60 -7.47 -10.24
N ALA A 41 -1.87 -7.42 -9.12
CA ALA A 41 -2.49 -7.09 -7.86
C ALA A 41 -3.35 -5.86 -8.15
N THR A 42 -4.67 -5.92 -7.87
CA THR A 42 -5.49 -4.70 -7.89
C THR A 42 -4.67 -3.67 -7.16
N THR A 43 -4.19 -2.69 -7.92
CA THR A 43 -3.10 -1.78 -7.59
C THR A 43 -3.10 -1.59 -6.08
N GLY A 44 -2.10 -2.16 -5.39
CA GLY A 44 -2.13 -2.09 -3.93
C GLY A 44 -2.27 -0.61 -3.57
N ARG A 45 -3.02 -0.24 -2.52
CA ARG A 45 -3.19 1.19 -2.16
C ARG A 45 -1.87 1.98 -2.12
N LEU A 46 -0.75 1.27 -1.92
CA LEU A 46 0.60 1.77 -2.05
C LEU A 46 0.99 2.22 -3.47
N ASP A 47 0.72 1.40 -4.50
CA ASP A 47 1.00 1.71 -5.90
C ASP A 47 0.16 2.90 -6.39
N ASP A 48 -1.11 2.98 -5.97
CA ASP A 48 -1.95 4.16 -6.23
C ASP A 48 -1.33 5.39 -5.57
N GLY A 49 -0.88 5.29 -4.31
CA GLY A 49 -0.24 6.41 -3.63
C GLY A 49 1.10 6.84 -4.22
N VAL A 50 1.85 5.90 -4.82
CA VAL A 50 3.06 6.21 -5.59
C VAL A 50 2.70 6.96 -6.86
N ARG A 51 1.69 6.48 -7.60
CA ARG A 51 1.23 7.14 -8.83
C ARG A 51 0.70 8.55 -8.55
N ASP A 52 -0.06 8.70 -7.47
CA ASP A 52 -0.68 9.97 -7.07
C ASP A 52 0.35 10.91 -6.40
N GLY A 53 1.59 10.45 -6.19
CA GLY A 53 2.74 11.28 -5.82
C GLY A 53 2.88 11.59 -4.33
N TRP A 54 2.00 11.07 -3.46
CA TRP A 54 2.09 11.26 -2.02
C TRP A 54 2.86 10.14 -1.30
N ILE A 55 3.22 9.07 -2.01
CA ILE A 55 4.14 8.02 -1.54
C ILE A 55 5.42 8.03 -2.38
N THR A 56 6.57 8.09 -1.71
CA THR A 56 7.86 7.90 -2.36
C THR A 56 8.21 6.40 -2.41
N PRO A 57 8.50 5.82 -3.59
CA PRO A 57 8.94 4.44 -3.71
C PRO A 57 10.22 4.15 -2.91
N PRO A 58 10.44 2.90 -2.48
CA PRO A 58 11.68 2.52 -1.83
C PRO A 58 12.87 2.68 -2.80
N THR A 59 13.93 3.34 -2.34
CA THR A 59 15.18 3.50 -3.11
C THR A 59 16.22 2.43 -2.78
N ARG A 60 15.96 1.59 -1.78
CA ARG A 60 16.87 0.53 -1.31
C ARG A 60 16.09 -0.72 -0.93
N THR A 61 16.68 -1.88 -1.20
CA THR A 61 16.20 -3.19 -0.76
C THR A 61 17.06 -3.69 0.42
N GLY A 62 16.46 -4.50 1.30
CA GLY A 62 17.14 -5.06 2.48
C GLY A 62 16.30 -4.97 3.76
N SER A 63 16.87 -5.39 4.88
CA SER A 63 16.21 -5.33 6.18
C SER A 63 16.04 -3.88 6.65
N VAL A 64 14.82 -3.52 7.06
CA VAL A 64 14.59 -2.25 7.76
C VAL A 64 15.19 -2.37 9.16
N GLY A 65 16.09 -1.46 9.52
CA GLY A 65 16.66 -1.38 10.87
C GLY A 65 15.60 -1.02 11.91
N ARG A 66 15.99 -1.00 13.19
CA ARG A 66 15.08 -0.58 14.26
C ARG A 66 14.62 0.86 14.03
N ALA A 67 13.31 1.07 13.95
CA ALA A 67 12.74 2.41 13.86
C ALA A 67 13.10 3.23 15.12
N ALA A 68 13.57 4.46 14.92
CA ALA A 68 13.74 5.43 15.99
C ALA A 68 12.36 5.96 16.40
N ARG A 69 12.15 6.18 17.70
CA ARG A 69 10.93 6.85 18.17
C ARG A 69 11.02 8.32 17.81
N HIS A 70 10.04 8.80 17.07
CA HIS A 70 9.84 10.22 16.84
C HIS A 70 8.95 10.79 17.95
N ARG A 71 9.30 11.97 18.49
CA ARG A 71 8.44 12.72 19.41
C ARG A 71 7.72 13.76 18.58
N SER A 72 6.40 13.68 18.55
CA SER A 72 5.58 14.66 17.85
C SER A 72 5.50 15.95 18.65
N ASP A 73 5.63 17.09 17.98
CA ASP A 73 5.48 18.42 18.58
C ASP A 73 4.01 18.88 18.65
N ARG A 74 3.08 18.09 18.11
CA ARG A 74 1.63 18.34 18.09
C ARG A 74 0.85 17.10 18.47
N ARG A 75 -0.35 17.30 19.02
CA ARG A 75 -1.30 16.19 19.22
C ARG A 75 -1.89 15.78 17.88
N ILE A 76 -2.12 14.49 17.72
CA ILE A 76 -2.68 13.91 16.49
C ILE A 76 -4.12 14.38 16.22
N LEU A 77 -4.89 14.67 17.28
CA LEU A 77 -6.25 15.17 17.15
C LEU A 77 -6.26 16.54 16.46
N ASP A 78 -5.44 17.48 16.92
CA ASP A 78 -5.31 18.80 16.32
C ASP A 78 -4.97 18.74 14.82
N VAL A 79 -4.12 17.78 14.40
CA VAL A 79 -3.74 17.60 12.98
C VAL A 79 -4.91 17.06 12.15
N LEU A 80 -5.70 16.14 12.72
CA LEU A 80 -6.87 15.58 12.06
C LEU A 80 -8.01 16.59 11.96
N ASP A 81 -8.14 17.49 12.93
CA ASP A 81 -9.14 18.55 12.89
C ASP A 81 -8.80 19.56 11.78
N ASP A 82 -7.52 19.95 11.64
CA ASP A 82 -7.02 20.76 10.52
C ASP A 82 -7.33 20.10 9.15
N ASP A 83 -7.04 18.79 9.00
CA ASP A 83 -7.20 18.05 7.73
C ASP A 83 -8.67 17.87 7.33
N ARG A 84 -9.57 17.67 8.30
CA ARG A 84 -11.01 17.56 8.05
C ARG A 84 -11.67 18.91 7.74
N GLY A 85 -10.92 20.01 7.84
CA GLY A 85 -11.47 21.35 7.75
C GLY A 85 -12.40 21.68 8.91
N ALA A 86 -12.26 20.99 10.06
CA ALA A 86 -12.94 21.41 11.27
C ALA A 86 -12.32 22.74 11.69
N ASP A 87 -13.09 23.82 11.58
CA ASP A 87 -12.68 25.08 12.18
C ASP A 87 -12.52 24.82 13.69
N PRO A 88 -11.35 25.05 14.30
CA PRO A 88 -11.17 24.87 15.74
C PRO A 88 -12.17 25.69 16.57
N ALA A 89 -12.86 26.67 15.96
CA ALA A 89 -13.96 27.42 16.57
C ALA A 89 -15.27 26.62 16.74
N GLU A 90 -15.54 25.56 15.96
CA GLU A 90 -16.80 24.79 16.07
C GLU A 90 -16.75 23.63 17.09
N VAL A 91 -15.56 23.22 17.53
CA VAL A 91 -15.40 22.07 18.46
C VAL A 91 -15.72 22.46 19.92
N LEU A 92 -15.88 23.75 20.22
CA LEU A 92 -16.34 24.27 21.52
C LEU A 92 -17.88 24.22 21.64
N GLY A 93 -18.42 23.00 21.53
CA GLY A 93 -19.83 22.69 21.67
C GLY A 93 -20.15 21.61 22.70
N THR A 94 -19.28 21.36 23.68
CA THR A 94 -19.62 20.51 24.84
C THR A 94 -19.69 21.38 26.09
N GLY A 95 -20.91 21.52 26.64
CA GLY A 95 -21.22 22.28 27.84
C GLY A 95 -20.52 21.76 29.12
N PRO A 96 -20.72 22.44 30.25
CA PRO A 96 -19.94 22.27 31.45
C PRO A 96 -20.24 20.90 32.09
N GLY A 97 -19.29 19.98 31.99
CA GLY A 97 -19.26 18.74 32.77
C GLY A 97 -18.47 18.99 34.05
N ASP A 98 -19.22 19.08 35.15
CA ASP A 98 -18.79 19.07 36.54
C ASP A 98 -17.65 18.07 36.81
N ASP A 99 -16.55 18.57 37.37
CA ASP A 99 -15.56 17.73 38.05
C ASP A 99 -15.13 18.44 39.35
N SER A 100 -16.13 18.70 40.19
CA SER A 100 -15.95 18.99 41.61
C SER A 100 -15.42 17.74 42.33
N ARG A 101 -14.12 17.46 42.19
CA ARG A 101 -13.41 16.59 43.13
C ARG A 101 -13.15 17.34 44.43
N SER A 102 -14.10 17.20 45.34
CA SER A 102 -13.90 17.32 46.79
C SER A 102 -13.17 16.09 47.30
N ALA A 103 -11.99 16.29 47.92
CA ALA A 103 -11.51 15.65 49.15
C ALA A 103 -10.02 15.99 49.36
#